data_AF-A0A9K3Q0Y5-F1
#
_entry.id   AF-A0A9K3Q0Y5-F1
#
_cell.length_a   1.000
_cell.length_b   1.000
_cell.length_c   1.000
_cell.angle_alpha   90.00
_cell.angle_beta   90.00
_cell.angle_gamma   90.00
#
_symmetry.space_group_name_H-M   'P 1'
#
loop_
_entity.id
_entity.type
_entity.pdbx_description
1 polymer ?
#
loop_
_entity_poly.entity_id
_entity_poly.type
_entity_poly.pdbx_seq_one_letter_code
_entity_poly.pdbx_strand_id
1 'polypeptide(L)'
;MIPRSYKKYLLSASMVSCLQLYWLVWTSRKLEINFSILKTDLSSKSLILPHTSNEIKTSLATEIIDQPSKIPIFYNLYVNPDNASDITRVRDLVSEQLAILATERYSPIFVQSIGQPMHVPNTTLLGHHPNGTEVLTLHSLWEFCQENYDKTVLYLHSKGSYHPRHENDLLRRFLTFGAVHGTSKQGNKIPDFCDVVSARFSPYPHPHTSGNMWLGRCDYLSKLFNPLEFAAKMEEVPRAPGLKRRFEYYLVGRKRFSAEHWVYSHPSVRPCDTYRGNFSCGYDNLPEQLVEKDFDSIEEAPRFPFKFYRPLDELKPWTGIVHRWEEYKALYNETPTESWWGWKIEEWRKDFVISDTTYLIENSNSHDCGLFAVAVIWHLLEGKEVHSSVFTQGDIATLRQALYRGLSANAEWATLENVSSFFPALLPSLRNESSPAEDGELVDETCQEDEGPNEDEELVAGTRPENSIHDVEDELFEKQFAGPSQVFQTVEELMVFINAYQETSGNSLAIRRSRGSSRAFACISHANCTFRVAFGPKPRQEGIILKRGNCNLRHSGVAVTSARDGRCLKKRSKEVIKQLASDVALHKHAPPTANDVIKAGVHKKKTLLSYKQCYRGSTPEKNPR
;
A
#
# COMPACT_ATOMS: atom_id res chain seq x y z
N MET A 1 -27.71 -52.39 -6.20
CA MET A 1 -26.61 -51.57 -6.76
C MET A 1 -27.15 -50.74 -7.92
N ILE A 2 -27.25 -49.41 -7.76
CA ILE A 2 -27.66 -48.50 -8.83
C ILE A 2 -26.40 -47.99 -9.55
N PRO A 3 -26.34 -47.98 -10.90
CA PRO A 3 -25.15 -47.56 -11.64
C PRO A 3 -24.73 -46.10 -11.36
N ARG A 4 -23.41 -45.85 -11.27
CA ARG A 4 -22.81 -44.52 -11.05
C ARG A 4 -23.26 -43.43 -12.04
N SER A 5 -23.81 -43.80 -13.20
CA SER A 5 -24.35 -42.86 -14.19
C SER A 5 -25.66 -42.19 -13.76
N TYR A 6 -26.46 -42.80 -12.90
CA TYR A 6 -27.75 -42.24 -12.46
C TYR A 6 -27.61 -41.14 -11.38
N LYS A 7 -26.53 -41.16 -10.59
CA LYS A 7 -26.26 -40.11 -9.59
C LYS A 7 -25.96 -38.74 -10.20
N LYS A 8 -25.40 -38.69 -11.42
CA LYS A 8 -25.15 -37.43 -12.13
C LYS A 8 -26.43 -36.78 -12.65
N TYR A 9 -27.45 -37.56 -13.01
CA TYR A 9 -28.74 -37.05 -13.51
C TYR A 9 -29.66 -36.54 -12.40
N LEU A 10 -29.61 -37.14 -11.21
CA LEU A 10 -30.36 -36.65 -10.04
C LEU A 10 -29.80 -35.33 -9.49
N LEU A 11 -28.48 -35.13 -9.53
CA LEU A 11 -27.83 -33.87 -9.14
C LEU A 11 -28.10 -32.73 -10.14
N SER A 12 -28.13 -33.02 -11.45
CA SER A 12 -28.47 -32.01 -12.45
C SER A 12 -29.95 -31.61 -12.42
N ALA A 13 -30.86 -32.56 -12.17
CA ALA A 13 -32.30 -32.26 -12.04
C ALA A 13 -32.61 -31.39 -10.82
N SER A 14 -31.97 -31.63 -9.67
CA SER A 14 -32.14 -30.77 -8.48
C SER A 14 -31.58 -29.36 -8.68
N MET A 15 -30.48 -29.19 -9.41
CA MET A 15 -29.94 -27.85 -9.71
C MET A 15 -30.86 -27.04 -10.63
N VAL A 16 -31.48 -27.67 -11.64
CA VAL A 16 -32.42 -26.99 -12.54
C VAL A 16 -33.67 -26.52 -11.79
N SER A 17 -34.20 -27.34 -10.87
CA SER A 17 -35.34 -26.96 -10.02
C SER A 17 -35.02 -25.81 -9.06
N CYS A 18 -33.80 -25.74 -8.52
CA CYS A 18 -33.37 -24.63 -7.66
C CYS A 18 -33.22 -23.31 -8.43
N LEU A 19 -32.74 -23.35 -9.67
CA LEU A 19 -32.64 -22.17 -10.53
C LEU A 19 -34.01 -21.62 -10.96
N GLN A 20 -35.00 -22.51 -11.17
CA GLN A 20 -36.38 -22.10 -11.48
C GLN A 20 -37.08 -21.43 -10.28
N LEU A 21 -36.84 -21.92 -9.06
CA LEU A 21 -37.35 -21.31 -7.83
C LEU A 21 -36.69 -19.95 -7.54
N TYR A 22 -35.38 -19.82 -7.79
CA TYR A 22 -34.66 -18.54 -7.66
C TYR A 22 -35.21 -17.46 -8.61
N TRP A 23 -35.56 -17.84 -9.85
CA TRP A 23 -36.14 -16.93 -10.84
C TRP A 23 -37.54 -16.43 -10.44
N LEU A 24 -38.37 -17.29 -9.82
CA LEU A 24 -39.70 -16.92 -9.30
C LEU A 24 -39.64 -15.99 -8.08
N VAL A 25 -38.64 -16.14 -7.21
CA VAL A 25 -38.42 -15.26 -6.04
C VAL A 25 -37.83 -13.91 -6.46
N TRP A 26 -36.99 -13.88 -7.50
CA TRP A 26 -36.40 -12.65 -8.01
C TRP A 26 -37.42 -11.76 -8.73
N THR A 27 -38.36 -12.35 -9.48
CA THR A 27 -39.40 -11.61 -10.21
C THR A 27 -40.45 -10.99 -9.30
N SER A 28 -40.66 -11.53 -8.10
CA SER A 28 -41.65 -11.05 -7.12
C SER A 28 -41.16 -9.88 -6.25
N ARG A 29 -39.85 -9.61 -6.19
CA ARG A 29 -39.26 -8.50 -5.39
C ARG A 29 -39.09 -7.17 -6.14
N LYS A 30 -39.52 -7.07 -7.39
CA LYS A 30 -39.41 -5.83 -8.20
C LYS A 30 -40.61 -4.88 -8.07
N LEU A 31 -41.55 -5.17 -7.17
CA LEU A 31 -42.65 -4.30 -6.80
C LEU A 31 -42.43 -3.75 -5.40
N GLU A 32 -42.41 -2.42 -5.32
CA GLU A 32 -42.36 -1.56 -4.13
C GLU A 32 -40.97 -1.35 -3.50
N ILE A 33 -40.42 -0.14 -3.73
CA ILE A 33 -40.12 0.85 -2.70
C ILE A 33 -39.84 2.19 -3.40
N ASN A 34 -40.70 3.17 -3.15
CA ASN A 34 -40.59 4.57 -3.56
C ASN A 34 -40.56 5.38 -2.27
N PHE A 35 -39.55 6.22 -2.03
CA PHE A 35 -39.60 7.23 -0.97
C PHE A 35 -38.92 8.53 -1.37
N SER A 36 -39.68 9.60 -1.18
CA SER A 36 -39.38 10.99 -1.54
C SER A 36 -39.11 11.84 -0.29
N ILE A 37 -38.05 12.65 -0.40
CA ILE A 37 -37.90 14.07 -0.01
C ILE A 37 -38.08 14.48 1.47
N LEU A 38 -37.04 15.14 2.01
CA LEU A 38 -37.15 16.43 2.74
C LEU A 38 -35.80 17.18 2.73
N LYS A 39 -35.81 18.42 2.21
CA LYS A 39 -34.73 19.42 2.28
C LYS A 39 -35.15 20.49 3.28
N THR A 40 -34.21 20.96 4.10
CA THR A 40 -34.30 22.27 4.77
C THR A 40 -32.92 22.94 4.81
N ASP A 41 -32.92 24.19 4.37
CA ASP A 41 -31.84 25.18 4.35
C ASP A 41 -31.36 25.58 5.75
N LEU A 42 -30.07 25.90 5.88
CA LEU A 42 -29.57 26.84 6.88
C LEU A 42 -28.23 27.45 6.43
N SER A 43 -28.28 28.75 6.15
CA SER A 43 -27.16 29.65 5.87
C SER A 43 -26.44 30.05 7.16
N SER A 44 -25.09 30.04 7.16
CA SER A 44 -24.33 30.87 8.09
C SER A 44 -22.95 31.31 7.57
N LYS A 45 -22.87 32.63 7.44
CA LYS A 45 -21.75 33.60 7.47
C LYS A 45 -20.36 33.06 7.85
N SER A 46 -19.37 33.35 7.00
CA SER A 46 -17.94 33.29 7.31
C SER A 46 -17.41 34.64 7.81
N LEU A 47 -16.58 34.59 8.85
CA LEU A 47 -15.80 35.69 9.39
C LEU A 47 -14.53 35.91 8.55
N ILE A 48 -14.28 37.15 8.13
CA ILE A 48 -13.06 37.57 7.45
C ILE A 48 -12.05 38.05 8.51
N LEU A 49 -10.85 37.43 8.52
CA LEU A 49 -9.67 37.97 9.18
C LEU A 49 -8.82 38.75 8.15
N PRO A 50 -8.29 39.94 8.48
CA PRO A 50 -7.48 40.70 7.55
C PRO A 50 -6.02 40.24 7.63
N HIS A 51 -5.50 39.67 6.53
CA HIS A 51 -4.05 39.55 6.34
C HIS A 51 -3.58 40.39 5.15
N THR A 52 -2.63 41.26 5.47
CA THR A 52 -1.84 42.15 4.62
C THR A 52 -1.22 41.40 3.43
N SER A 53 -1.91 41.39 2.29
CA SER A 53 -1.40 40.87 1.00
C SER A 53 -1.76 41.78 -0.19
N ASN A 54 -2.37 42.94 0.05
CA ASN A 54 -3.04 43.72 -1.00
C ASN A 54 -2.11 44.35 -2.04
N GLU A 55 -0.85 44.66 -1.73
CA GLU A 55 0.02 45.38 -2.68
C GLU A 55 0.60 44.48 -3.78
N ILE A 56 0.77 43.18 -3.55
CA ILE A 56 1.23 42.23 -4.59
C ILE A 56 0.04 41.77 -5.46
N LYS A 57 -1.16 41.66 -4.87
CA LYS A 57 -2.37 41.19 -5.55
C LYS A 57 -2.81 42.10 -6.71
N THR A 58 -2.74 43.43 -6.54
CA THR A 58 -3.24 44.36 -7.55
C THR A 58 -2.34 44.43 -8.80
N SER A 59 -1.02 44.29 -8.63
CA SER A 59 -0.09 44.35 -9.77
C SER A 59 -0.12 43.09 -10.64
N LEU A 60 -0.38 41.91 -10.06
CA LEU A 60 -0.37 40.64 -10.79
C LEU A 60 -1.62 40.47 -11.67
N ALA A 61 -2.76 40.97 -11.19
CA ALA A 61 -4.04 40.83 -11.89
C ALA A 61 -4.10 41.67 -13.16
N THR A 62 -3.49 42.86 -13.20
CA THR A 62 -3.67 43.80 -14.32
C THR A 62 -2.90 43.40 -15.59
N GLU A 63 -1.79 42.67 -15.47
CA GLU A 63 -0.95 42.30 -16.63
C GLU A 63 -1.46 41.03 -17.37
N ILE A 64 -2.32 40.23 -16.72
CA ILE A 64 -2.82 38.95 -17.25
C ILE A 64 -4.07 39.13 -18.14
N ILE A 65 -4.77 40.25 -18.02
CA ILE A 65 -6.16 40.39 -18.49
C ILE A 65 -6.29 40.50 -20.03
N ASP A 66 -5.24 40.86 -20.78
CA ASP A 66 -5.38 41.24 -22.21
C ASP A 66 -4.71 40.30 -23.24
N GLN A 67 -4.14 39.17 -22.80
CA GLN A 67 -3.56 38.18 -23.73
C GLN A 67 -4.51 36.99 -23.93
N PRO A 68 -4.97 36.71 -25.16
CA PRO A 68 -5.85 35.57 -25.41
C PRO A 68 -5.16 34.25 -25.03
N SER A 69 -5.85 33.50 -24.16
CA SER A 69 -5.74 32.05 -23.87
C SER A 69 -4.40 31.46 -23.40
N LYS A 70 -3.50 32.23 -22.77
CA LYS A 70 -2.34 31.61 -22.10
C LYS A 70 -2.74 30.94 -20.78
N ILE A 71 -2.14 29.79 -20.50
CA ILE A 71 -2.36 28.98 -19.30
C ILE A 71 -1.28 29.34 -18.28
N PRO A 72 -1.61 30.02 -17.16
CA PRO A 72 -0.66 30.27 -16.10
C PRO A 72 -0.18 28.96 -15.44
N ILE A 73 1.10 28.92 -15.10
CA ILE A 73 1.74 27.79 -14.43
C ILE A 73 2.04 28.16 -12.99
N PHE A 74 1.65 27.30 -12.05
CA PHE A 74 2.11 27.36 -10.67
C PHE A 74 3.08 26.22 -10.44
N TYR A 75 4.34 26.58 -10.24
CA TYR A 75 5.46 25.65 -10.13
C TYR A 75 5.99 25.61 -8.69
N ASN A 76 5.87 24.45 -8.04
CA ASN A 76 6.44 24.21 -6.73
C ASN A 76 7.91 23.78 -6.86
N LEU A 77 8.83 24.68 -6.53
CA LEU A 77 10.27 24.45 -6.61
C LEU A 77 10.84 24.07 -5.25
N TYR A 78 11.34 22.85 -5.13
CA TYR A 78 12.04 22.39 -3.94
C TYR A 78 13.53 22.16 -4.21
N VAL A 79 14.39 22.79 -3.39
CA VAL A 79 15.83 22.56 -3.37
C VAL A 79 16.24 22.16 -1.95
N ASN A 80 16.93 21.04 -1.80
CA ASN A 80 17.29 20.51 -0.48
C ASN A 80 18.06 21.55 0.37
N PRO A 81 17.53 21.97 1.55
CA PRO A 81 18.17 22.97 2.39
C PRO A 81 19.56 22.54 2.88
N ASP A 82 19.82 21.24 2.98
CA ASP A 82 21.07 20.72 3.55
C ASP A 82 22.17 20.52 2.49
N ASN A 83 21.89 20.78 1.21
CA ASN A 83 22.79 20.41 0.13
C ASN A 83 22.83 21.45 -1.01
N ALA A 84 23.72 22.43 -0.89
CA ALA A 84 23.91 23.46 -1.92
C ALA A 84 24.29 22.89 -3.31
N SER A 85 24.91 21.70 -3.38
CA SER A 85 25.22 21.08 -4.67
C SER A 85 23.98 20.60 -5.41
N ASP A 86 22.82 20.48 -4.75
CA ASP A 86 21.56 20.13 -5.40
C ASP A 86 21.04 21.25 -6.30
N ILE A 87 21.48 22.51 -6.12
CA ILE A 87 21.03 23.65 -6.93
C ILE A 87 21.27 23.41 -8.42
N THR A 88 22.48 22.98 -8.82
CA THR A 88 22.79 22.74 -10.23
C THR A 88 21.90 21.65 -10.82
N ARG A 89 21.81 20.51 -10.12
CA ARG A 89 20.96 19.40 -10.55
C ARG A 89 19.50 19.83 -10.67
N VAL A 90 18.93 20.48 -9.64
CA VAL A 90 17.52 20.90 -9.66
C VAL A 90 17.27 21.94 -10.76
N ARG A 91 18.22 22.85 -11.02
CA ARG A 91 18.16 23.75 -12.17
C ARG A 91 18.05 22.98 -13.48
N ASP A 92 18.85 21.94 -13.66
CA ASP A 92 18.80 21.10 -14.87
C ASP A 92 17.43 20.40 -15.00
N LEU A 93 16.87 19.86 -13.91
CA LEU A 93 15.54 19.23 -13.90
C LEU A 93 14.42 20.22 -14.26
N VAL A 94 14.48 21.43 -13.70
CA VAL A 94 13.50 22.49 -13.96
C VAL A 94 13.63 22.94 -15.41
N SER A 95 14.85 23.14 -15.89
CA SER A 95 15.12 23.55 -17.28
C SER A 95 14.62 22.52 -18.28
N GLU A 96 14.79 21.23 -17.98
CA GLU A 96 14.20 20.13 -18.74
C GLU A 96 12.65 20.20 -18.78
N GLN A 97 11.99 20.40 -17.63
CA GLN A 97 10.53 20.52 -17.60
C GLN A 97 10.02 21.76 -18.34
N LEU A 98 10.68 22.91 -18.16
CA LEU A 98 10.32 24.15 -18.85
C LEU A 98 10.60 24.08 -20.36
N ALA A 99 11.57 23.28 -20.79
CA ALA A 99 11.81 23.04 -22.20
C ALA A 99 10.67 22.24 -22.86
N ILE A 100 9.97 21.38 -22.10
CA ILE A 100 8.75 20.69 -22.57
C ILE A 100 7.58 21.68 -22.72
N LEU A 101 7.56 22.73 -21.88
CA LEU A 101 6.57 23.81 -21.93
C LEU A 101 6.79 24.78 -23.09
N ALA A 102 7.83 24.57 -23.91
CA ALA A 102 8.20 25.44 -25.00
C ALA A 102 7.05 25.54 -26.02
N THR A 103 6.25 26.59 -25.89
CA THR A 103 5.54 27.34 -26.94
C THR A 103 4.53 28.27 -26.26
N GLU A 104 4.18 29.34 -26.95
CA GLU A 104 3.44 30.57 -26.59
C GLU A 104 2.20 30.44 -25.68
N ARG A 105 1.76 29.21 -25.41
CA ARG A 105 0.60 28.82 -24.63
C ARG A 105 0.77 28.92 -23.12
N TYR A 106 1.95 28.65 -22.59
CA TYR A 106 2.16 28.53 -21.14
C TYR A 106 2.86 29.75 -20.57
N SER A 107 2.07 30.68 -20.01
CA SER A 107 2.55 31.92 -19.41
C SER A 107 1.41 32.60 -18.65
N PRO A 108 1.68 33.37 -17.60
CA PRO A 108 2.97 33.48 -16.88
C PRO A 108 3.35 32.21 -16.11
N ILE A 109 4.61 32.12 -15.67
CA ILE A 109 5.11 31.04 -14.81
C ILE A 109 5.37 31.61 -13.42
N PHE A 110 4.56 31.18 -12.47
CA PHE A 110 4.68 31.54 -11.06
C PHE A 110 5.44 30.46 -10.30
N VAL A 111 6.54 30.83 -9.65
CA VAL A 111 7.39 29.91 -8.89
C VAL A 111 7.25 30.19 -7.41
N GLN A 112 6.94 29.15 -6.65
CA GLN A 112 7.07 29.14 -5.20
C GLN A 112 8.31 28.33 -4.84
N SER A 113 9.32 28.99 -4.24
CA SER A 113 10.58 28.35 -3.88
C SER A 113 10.59 27.88 -2.42
N ILE A 114 11.03 26.65 -2.18
CA ILE A 114 11.17 26.03 -0.87
C ILE A 114 12.59 25.47 -0.71
N GLY A 115 13.22 25.75 0.43
CA GLY A 115 14.54 25.22 0.81
C GLY A 115 15.68 26.18 0.45
N GLN A 116 16.64 25.76 -0.39
CA GLN A 116 17.69 26.67 -0.87
C GLN A 116 17.14 27.66 -1.93
N PRO A 117 17.48 28.96 -1.85
CA PRO A 117 17.04 29.92 -2.84
C PRO A 117 17.67 29.61 -4.21
N MET A 118 16.82 29.59 -5.24
CA MET A 118 17.26 29.37 -6.62
C MET A 118 16.40 30.20 -7.56
N HIS A 119 17.05 31.03 -8.38
CA HIS A 119 16.40 31.79 -9.43
C HIS A 119 16.16 30.91 -10.66
N VAL A 120 14.93 30.97 -11.19
CA VAL A 120 14.54 30.33 -12.45
C VAL A 120 14.26 31.45 -13.47
N PRO A 121 15.02 31.52 -14.58
CA PRO A 121 14.84 32.57 -15.58
C PRO A 121 13.42 32.56 -16.18
N ASN A 122 12.92 33.74 -16.58
CA ASN A 122 11.61 33.92 -17.20
C ASN A 122 10.43 33.44 -16.34
N THR A 123 10.56 33.57 -15.02
CA THR A 123 9.50 33.25 -14.06
C THR A 123 9.29 34.39 -13.06
N THR A 124 8.08 34.46 -12.52
CA THR A 124 7.73 35.36 -11.43
C THR A 124 7.80 34.60 -10.12
N LEU A 125 8.69 35.01 -9.22
CA LEU A 125 8.80 34.42 -7.89
C LEU A 125 7.63 34.92 -7.01
N LEU A 126 6.75 34.01 -6.60
CA LEU A 126 5.68 34.30 -5.64
C LEU A 126 6.23 34.50 -4.23
N GLY A 127 7.24 33.69 -3.87
CA GLY A 127 7.91 33.76 -2.59
C GLY A 127 8.98 32.70 -2.42
N HIS A 128 9.85 32.90 -1.43
CA HIS A 128 10.84 31.93 -1.01
C HIS A 128 10.65 31.59 0.46
N HIS A 129 10.58 30.29 0.77
CA HIS A 129 10.45 29.80 2.12
C HIS A 129 11.59 28.84 2.45
N PRO A 130 12.31 29.02 3.59
CA PRO A 130 13.37 28.09 3.98
C PRO A 130 12.83 26.69 4.29
N ASN A 131 11.57 26.62 4.74
CA ASN A 131 10.85 25.38 5.03
C ASN A 131 9.43 25.49 4.48
N GLY A 132 8.87 24.37 4.04
CA GLY A 132 7.51 24.33 3.53
C GLY A 132 7.20 23.02 2.85
N THR A 133 5.97 22.92 2.39
CA THR A 133 5.51 21.83 1.53
C THR A 133 4.83 22.43 0.30
N GLU A 134 4.49 21.57 -0.64
CA GLU A 134 3.82 21.96 -1.87
C GLU A 134 2.46 22.66 -1.67
N VAL A 135 1.90 22.55 -0.47
CA VAL A 135 0.64 23.20 -0.06
C VAL A 135 0.72 24.73 -0.21
N LEU A 136 1.90 25.34 -0.02
CA LEU A 136 2.08 26.79 -0.23
C LEU A 136 1.80 27.20 -1.67
N THR A 137 2.31 26.41 -2.62
CA THR A 137 2.09 26.65 -4.06
C THR A 137 0.63 26.40 -4.44
N LEU A 138 0.04 25.31 -3.92
CA LEU A 138 -1.37 25.00 -4.14
C LEU A 138 -2.28 26.11 -3.60
N HIS A 139 -1.93 26.71 -2.45
CA HIS A 139 -2.68 27.83 -1.88
C HIS A 139 -2.67 29.05 -2.80
N SER A 140 -1.51 29.46 -3.31
CA SER A 140 -1.40 30.57 -4.26
C SER A 140 -2.18 30.32 -5.55
N LEU A 141 -2.17 29.08 -6.05
CA LEU A 141 -2.98 28.65 -7.20
C LEU A 141 -4.48 28.74 -6.87
N TRP A 142 -4.89 28.26 -5.71
CA TRP A 142 -6.27 28.31 -5.25
C TRP A 142 -6.76 29.75 -5.12
N GLU A 143 -5.97 30.64 -4.51
CA GLU A 143 -6.28 32.09 -4.44
C GLU A 143 -6.47 32.69 -5.84
N PHE A 144 -5.57 32.36 -6.78
CA PHE A 144 -5.71 32.81 -8.17
C PHE A 144 -7.05 32.34 -8.77
N CYS A 145 -7.43 31.08 -8.56
CA CYS A 145 -8.69 30.55 -9.08
C CYS A 145 -9.94 31.11 -8.40
N GLN A 146 -9.85 31.70 -7.20
CA GLN A 146 -10.96 32.42 -6.57
C GLN A 146 -11.32 33.71 -7.34
N GLU A 147 -10.36 34.31 -8.05
CA GLU A 147 -10.57 35.56 -8.79
C GLU A 147 -10.69 35.33 -10.31
N ASN A 148 -10.41 34.11 -10.79
CA ASN A 148 -10.23 33.79 -12.21
C ASN A 148 -11.00 32.52 -12.63
N TYR A 149 -12.29 32.44 -12.31
CA TYR A 149 -13.12 31.24 -12.49
C TYR A 149 -13.13 30.65 -13.92
N ASP A 150 -13.02 31.48 -14.96
CA ASP A 150 -13.05 31.05 -16.38
C ASP A 150 -11.70 30.51 -16.89
N LYS A 151 -10.65 30.56 -16.07
CA LYS A 151 -9.29 30.18 -16.48
C LYS A 151 -9.00 28.70 -16.27
N THR A 152 -7.94 28.26 -16.94
CA THR A 152 -7.29 26.97 -16.73
C THR A 152 -5.89 27.22 -16.20
N VAL A 153 -5.46 26.44 -15.22
CA VAL A 153 -4.13 26.55 -14.58
C VAL A 153 -3.39 25.23 -14.74
N LEU A 154 -2.06 25.32 -14.85
CA LEU A 154 -1.16 24.16 -14.81
C LEU A 154 -0.40 24.12 -13.49
N TYR A 155 -0.47 22.98 -12.78
CA TYR A 155 0.32 22.75 -11.57
C TYR A 155 1.45 21.76 -11.85
N LEU A 156 2.69 22.18 -11.58
CA LEU A 156 3.90 21.37 -11.73
C LEU A 156 4.76 21.47 -10.46
N HIS A 157 5.67 20.50 -10.28
CA HIS A 157 6.72 20.61 -9.28
C HIS A 157 7.99 19.86 -9.67
N SER A 158 9.07 20.13 -8.93
CA SER A 158 10.39 19.53 -9.13
C SER A 158 10.51 18.10 -8.58
N LYS A 159 9.58 17.20 -8.96
CA LYS A 159 9.57 15.80 -8.45
C LYS A 159 10.91 15.10 -8.68
N GLY A 160 11.38 14.38 -7.65
CA GLY A 160 12.69 13.73 -7.66
C GLY A 160 13.85 14.61 -7.16
N SER A 161 13.63 15.92 -6.97
CA SER A 161 14.60 16.82 -6.34
C SER A 161 15.04 16.33 -4.95
N TYR A 162 14.10 15.87 -4.11
CA TYR A 162 14.38 15.38 -2.76
C TYR A 162 15.04 13.98 -2.73
N HIS A 163 14.73 13.13 -3.70
CA HIS A 163 15.20 11.74 -3.76
C HIS A 163 15.69 11.40 -5.18
N PRO A 164 16.90 11.85 -5.58
CA PRO A 164 17.40 11.62 -6.93
C PRO A 164 17.54 10.12 -7.21
N ARG A 165 16.78 9.65 -8.21
CA ARG A 165 16.80 8.28 -8.74
C ARG A 165 16.33 8.31 -10.19
N HIS A 166 16.81 7.37 -10.99
CA HIS A 166 16.44 7.28 -12.41
C HIS A 166 14.92 7.15 -12.60
N GLU A 167 14.26 6.35 -11.76
CA GLU A 167 12.81 6.14 -11.81
C GLU A 167 12.04 7.42 -11.50
N ASN A 168 12.59 8.32 -10.68
CA ASN A 168 12.01 9.63 -10.42
C ASN A 168 12.15 10.57 -11.62
N ASP A 169 13.22 10.44 -12.40
CA ASP A 169 13.41 11.23 -13.62
C ASP A 169 12.43 10.78 -14.70
N LEU A 170 12.29 9.46 -14.91
CA LEU A 170 11.28 8.90 -15.80
C LEU A 170 9.87 9.34 -15.38
N LEU A 171 9.55 9.24 -14.08
CA LEU A 171 8.22 9.58 -13.58
C LEU A 171 7.96 11.08 -13.71
N ARG A 172 8.92 11.95 -13.39
CA ARG A 172 8.80 13.39 -13.58
C ARG A 172 8.51 13.75 -15.03
N ARG A 173 9.27 13.19 -15.98
CA ARG A 173 9.06 13.42 -17.42
C ARG A 173 7.66 12.96 -17.83
N PHE A 174 7.29 11.73 -17.48
CA PHE A 174 5.97 11.16 -17.78
C PHE A 174 4.81 12.04 -17.30
N LEU A 175 4.88 12.50 -16.04
CA LEU A 175 3.86 13.34 -15.43
C LEU A 175 3.80 14.74 -16.06
N THR A 176 4.97 15.33 -16.34
CA THR A 176 5.06 16.62 -17.03
C THR A 176 4.42 16.52 -18.41
N PHE A 177 4.74 15.47 -19.17
CA PHE A 177 4.13 15.23 -20.49
C PHE A 177 2.61 15.12 -20.41
N GLY A 178 2.07 14.34 -19.48
CA GLY A 178 0.63 14.19 -19.37
C GLY A 178 -0.11 15.46 -18.93
N ALA A 179 0.49 16.28 -18.07
CA ALA A 179 -0.10 17.56 -17.68
C ALA A 179 -0.06 18.59 -18.82
N VAL A 180 0.98 18.57 -19.67
CA VAL A 180 1.22 19.57 -20.72
C VAL A 180 0.57 19.22 -22.05
N HIS A 181 0.62 17.97 -22.49
CA HIS A 181 0.11 17.58 -23.81
C HIS A 181 -1.39 17.38 -23.85
N GLY A 182 -2.07 17.26 -22.71
CA GLY A 182 -3.50 16.98 -22.67
C GLY A 182 -4.33 17.96 -23.52
N THR A 183 -3.95 19.22 -23.56
CA THR A 183 -4.75 20.22 -24.28
C THR A 183 -4.15 20.63 -25.63
N SER A 184 -3.01 20.06 -26.06
CA SER A 184 -2.28 20.48 -27.28
C SER A 184 -3.20 20.57 -28.51
N LYS A 185 -4.07 19.58 -28.72
CA LYS A 185 -5.03 19.51 -29.84
C LYS A 185 -6.34 20.28 -29.64
N GLN A 186 -6.63 20.77 -28.43
CA GLN A 186 -7.93 21.35 -28.06
C GLN A 186 -7.89 22.87 -27.78
N GLY A 187 -6.87 23.57 -28.27
CA GLY A 187 -6.86 25.05 -28.31
C GLY A 187 -6.94 25.72 -26.93
N ASN A 188 -6.08 25.32 -25.99
CA ASN A 188 -5.92 25.93 -24.66
C ASN A 188 -7.09 25.71 -23.69
N LYS A 189 -8.04 24.84 -24.02
CA LYS A 189 -9.18 24.53 -23.15
C LYS A 189 -9.21 23.06 -22.75
N ILE A 190 -9.54 22.83 -21.48
CA ILE A 190 -9.97 21.51 -20.99
C ILE A 190 -11.41 21.30 -21.50
N PRO A 191 -11.78 20.09 -22.00
CA PRO A 191 -13.16 19.80 -22.41
C PRO A 191 -14.17 20.03 -21.30
N ASP A 192 -15.41 20.37 -21.66
CA ASP A 192 -16.44 20.65 -20.67
C ASP A 192 -16.86 19.45 -19.83
N PHE A 193 -16.56 18.22 -20.26
CA PHE A 193 -16.76 17.02 -19.47
C PHE A 193 -15.67 16.79 -18.41
N CYS A 194 -14.66 17.65 -18.36
CA CYS A 194 -13.46 17.43 -17.57
C CYS A 194 -13.12 18.62 -16.68
N ASP A 195 -12.72 18.35 -15.44
CA ASP A 195 -12.31 19.38 -14.48
C ASP A 195 -10.80 19.39 -14.25
N VAL A 196 -10.18 18.20 -14.26
CA VAL A 196 -8.76 18.00 -13.96
C VAL A 196 -8.18 16.94 -14.90
N VAL A 197 -7.11 17.29 -15.61
CA VAL A 197 -6.40 16.42 -16.55
C VAL A 197 -5.01 16.12 -16.00
N SER A 198 -4.63 14.84 -15.97
CA SER A 198 -3.29 14.40 -15.57
C SER A 198 -2.76 13.32 -16.53
N ALA A 199 -1.52 12.85 -16.33
CA ALA A 199 -1.03 11.69 -17.08
C ALA A 199 -1.89 10.44 -16.84
N ARG A 200 -2.30 10.23 -15.57
CA ARG A 200 -3.14 9.11 -15.12
C ARG A 200 -3.85 9.51 -13.83
N PHE A 201 -5.17 9.39 -13.82
CA PHE A 201 -5.94 9.45 -12.59
C PHE A 201 -6.02 8.04 -11.98
N SER A 202 -5.81 7.95 -10.67
CA SER A 202 -6.01 6.72 -9.92
C SER A 202 -7.06 6.92 -8.84
N PRO A 203 -8.16 6.13 -8.82
CA PRO A 203 -9.14 6.18 -7.75
C PRO A 203 -8.60 5.60 -6.43
N TYR A 204 -7.50 4.85 -6.51
CA TYR A 204 -6.89 4.15 -5.38
C TYR A 204 -5.43 4.53 -5.17
N PRO A 205 -4.97 4.55 -3.91
CA PRO A 205 -5.71 4.14 -2.72
C PRO A 205 -6.71 5.18 -2.21
N HIS A 206 -6.47 6.44 -2.55
CA HIS A 206 -7.42 7.54 -2.56
C HIS A 206 -7.42 8.15 -3.98
N PRO A 207 -8.43 8.95 -4.36
CA PRO A 207 -8.43 9.69 -5.62
C PRO A 207 -7.21 10.61 -5.69
N HIS A 208 -6.29 10.32 -6.60
CA HIS A 208 -5.05 11.08 -6.78
C HIS A 208 -4.50 10.93 -8.19
N THR A 209 -3.51 11.76 -8.51
CA THR A 209 -2.60 11.50 -9.62
C THR A 209 -1.18 11.36 -9.07
N SER A 210 -0.45 10.36 -9.56
CA SER A 210 0.88 10.05 -9.02
C SER A 210 1.78 11.26 -9.17
N GLY A 211 2.33 11.76 -8.07
CA GLY A 211 3.22 12.91 -8.12
C GLY A 211 2.56 14.25 -8.38
N ASN A 212 1.23 14.38 -8.29
CA ASN A 212 0.56 15.67 -8.18
C ASN A 212 0.97 16.68 -9.26
N MET A 213 0.90 16.31 -10.53
CA MET A 213 1.07 17.24 -11.65
C MET A 213 -0.13 17.11 -12.57
N TRP A 214 -0.79 18.23 -12.87
CA TRP A 214 -2.08 18.23 -13.53
C TRP A 214 -2.42 19.62 -14.07
N LEU A 215 -3.35 19.62 -15.02
CA LEU A 215 -4.00 20.80 -15.58
C LEU A 215 -5.44 20.86 -15.04
N GLY A 216 -5.93 22.00 -14.59
CA GLY A 216 -7.26 22.09 -13.96
C GLY A 216 -8.01 23.38 -14.27
N ARG A 217 -9.35 23.31 -14.24
CA ARG A 217 -10.23 24.48 -14.44
C ARG A 217 -10.45 25.23 -13.12
N CYS A 218 -10.36 26.56 -13.15
CA CYS A 218 -10.52 27.37 -11.94
C CYS A 218 -11.96 27.37 -11.38
N ASP A 219 -12.98 27.21 -12.21
CA ASP A 219 -14.37 27.06 -11.76
C ASP A 219 -14.58 25.82 -10.89
N TYR A 220 -13.83 24.75 -11.12
CA TYR A 220 -13.78 23.58 -10.25
C TYR A 220 -12.87 23.82 -9.05
N LEU A 221 -11.63 24.27 -9.27
CA LEU A 221 -10.62 24.41 -8.21
C LEU A 221 -11.04 25.40 -7.12
N SER A 222 -11.83 26.40 -7.47
CA SER A 222 -12.38 27.38 -6.53
C SER A 222 -13.40 26.79 -5.54
N LYS A 223 -14.00 25.64 -5.85
CA LYS A 223 -14.91 24.89 -4.95
C LYS A 223 -14.17 24.10 -3.87
N LEU A 224 -12.87 23.85 -4.08
CA LEU A 224 -12.06 23.06 -3.15
C LEU A 224 -11.79 23.86 -1.87
N PHE A 225 -11.62 23.15 -0.75
CA PHE A 225 -11.10 23.75 0.47
C PHE A 225 -9.77 24.45 0.22
N ASN A 226 -9.51 25.52 0.99
CA ASN A 226 -8.19 26.13 1.04
C ASN A 226 -7.13 25.03 1.33
N PRO A 227 -6.10 24.86 0.48
CA PRO A 227 -5.06 23.85 0.68
C PRO A 227 -4.40 23.86 2.06
N LEU A 228 -4.25 25.04 2.67
CA LEU A 228 -3.66 25.19 4.01
C LEU A 228 -4.54 24.57 5.11
N GLU A 229 -5.85 24.50 4.90
CA GLU A 229 -6.83 23.98 5.86
C GLU A 229 -7.23 22.54 5.54
N PHE A 230 -7.12 22.13 4.28
CA PHE A 230 -7.59 20.84 3.79
C PHE A 230 -7.00 19.66 4.57
N ALA A 231 -5.71 19.70 4.88
CA ALA A 231 -5.06 18.63 5.64
C ALA A 231 -5.66 18.48 7.05
N ALA A 232 -6.02 19.59 7.69
CA ALA A 232 -6.66 19.57 9.00
C ALA A 232 -8.11 19.08 8.90
N LYS A 233 -8.86 19.53 7.89
CA LYS A 233 -10.23 19.06 7.61
C LYS A 233 -10.30 17.58 7.33
N MET A 234 -9.34 17.03 6.60
CA MET A 234 -9.23 15.59 6.39
C MET A 234 -8.99 14.80 7.68
N GLU A 235 -8.45 15.41 8.74
CA GLU A 235 -8.34 14.75 10.05
C GLU A 235 -9.67 14.67 10.79
N GLU A 236 -10.59 15.62 10.54
CA GLU A 236 -11.94 15.67 11.13
C GLU A 236 -12.88 14.62 10.51
N VAL A 237 -12.62 14.17 9.28
CA VAL A 237 -13.41 13.12 8.62
C VAL A 237 -13.42 11.87 9.53
N PRO A 238 -14.58 11.23 9.77
CA PRO A 238 -14.67 10.04 10.61
C PRO A 238 -13.70 8.95 10.15
N ARG A 239 -13.07 8.31 11.13
CA ARG A 239 -12.16 7.21 10.86
C ARG A 239 -12.95 5.93 10.64
N ALA A 240 -12.55 5.19 9.63
CA ALA A 240 -13.01 3.85 9.38
C ALA A 240 -12.72 2.90 10.57
N PRO A 241 -13.72 2.23 11.16
CA PRO A 241 -13.51 1.34 12.31
C PRO A 241 -12.63 0.14 11.94
N GLY A 242 -11.54 -0.12 12.68
CA GLY A 242 -10.69 -1.31 12.46
C GLY A 242 -9.48 -1.12 11.51
N LEU A 243 -9.20 0.11 11.08
CA LEU A 243 -7.95 0.47 10.41
C LEU A 243 -6.85 0.75 11.43
N LYS A 244 -5.68 0.11 11.24
CA LYS A 244 -4.49 0.45 12.01
C LYS A 244 -4.02 1.85 11.57
N ARG A 245 -3.83 2.76 12.52
CA ARG A 245 -3.45 4.18 12.31
C ARG A 245 -2.36 4.41 11.25
N ARG A 246 -1.41 3.47 11.10
CA ARG A 246 -0.27 3.65 10.19
C ARG A 246 -0.62 3.53 8.70
N PHE A 247 -1.58 2.67 8.34
CA PHE A 247 -1.97 2.48 6.94
C PHE A 247 -3.05 3.47 6.51
N GLU A 248 -3.83 3.95 7.48
CA GLU A 248 -4.92 4.89 7.28
C GLU A 248 -4.51 6.13 6.47
N TYR A 249 -3.40 6.78 6.81
CA TYR A 249 -3.09 8.08 6.19
C TYR A 249 -2.88 8.04 4.68
N TYR A 250 -2.18 7.02 4.19
CA TYR A 250 -1.98 6.83 2.75
C TYR A 250 -3.28 6.42 2.05
N LEU A 251 -4.10 5.62 2.73
CA LEU A 251 -5.30 5.07 2.13
C LEU A 251 -6.41 6.08 1.92
N VAL A 252 -6.48 7.11 2.75
CA VAL A 252 -7.54 8.12 2.67
C VAL A 252 -7.01 9.52 2.39
N GLY A 253 -5.78 9.66 1.86
CA GLY A 253 -5.26 10.97 1.46
C GLY A 253 -5.06 11.95 2.63
N ARG A 254 -4.63 11.48 3.80
CA ARG A 254 -4.38 12.32 4.99
C ARG A 254 -2.91 12.67 5.16
N LYS A 255 -2.64 13.62 6.08
CA LYS A 255 -1.28 14.07 6.43
C LYS A 255 -0.52 14.47 5.17
N ARG A 256 0.67 13.90 4.95
CA ARG A 256 1.53 14.20 3.80
C ARG A 256 0.89 13.88 2.43
N PHE A 257 -0.17 13.07 2.41
CA PHE A 257 -0.86 12.68 1.17
C PHE A 257 -2.06 13.59 0.85
N SER A 258 -2.39 14.53 1.74
CA SER A 258 -3.50 15.47 1.53
C SER A 258 -3.29 16.35 0.30
N ALA A 259 -2.06 16.77 0.00
CA ALA A 259 -1.77 17.55 -1.19
C ALA A 259 -2.02 16.78 -2.49
N GLU A 260 -1.73 15.46 -2.53
CA GLU A 260 -2.00 14.60 -3.69
C GLU A 260 -3.50 14.32 -3.86
N HIS A 261 -4.24 14.30 -2.75
CA HIS A 261 -5.68 14.05 -2.73
C HIS A 261 -6.52 15.30 -3.02
N TRP A 262 -6.04 16.47 -2.62
CA TRP A 262 -6.78 17.75 -2.59
C TRP A 262 -7.54 18.03 -3.88
N VAL A 263 -6.87 17.92 -5.03
CA VAL A 263 -7.44 18.27 -6.34
C VAL A 263 -8.61 17.35 -6.75
N TYR A 264 -8.77 16.18 -6.14
CA TYR A 264 -9.85 15.23 -6.41
C TYR A 264 -10.81 15.06 -5.22
N SER A 265 -10.76 15.98 -4.25
CA SER A 265 -11.49 15.82 -2.99
C SER A 265 -12.96 16.24 -3.03
N HIS A 266 -13.43 16.88 -4.12
CA HIS A 266 -14.82 17.36 -4.23
C HIS A 266 -15.73 16.36 -4.97
N PRO A 267 -16.99 16.16 -4.54
CA PRO A 267 -17.90 15.19 -5.16
C PRO A 267 -18.25 15.51 -6.62
N SER A 268 -18.14 16.77 -7.04
CA SER A 268 -18.41 17.18 -8.43
C SER A 268 -17.25 16.93 -9.40
N VAL A 269 -16.12 16.39 -8.94
CA VAL A 269 -14.92 16.27 -9.79
C VAL A 269 -15.16 15.31 -10.95
N ARG A 270 -14.75 15.73 -12.14
CA ARG A 270 -14.70 14.91 -13.36
C ARG A 270 -13.24 14.76 -13.78
N PRO A 271 -12.55 13.72 -13.27
CA PRO A 271 -11.15 13.51 -13.57
C PRO A 271 -11.00 12.98 -15.00
N CYS A 272 -9.93 13.39 -15.65
CA CYS A 272 -9.51 12.83 -16.92
C CYS A 272 -8.02 12.52 -16.89
N ASP A 273 -7.62 11.69 -17.83
CA ASP A 273 -6.22 11.47 -18.08
C ASP A 273 -5.89 11.28 -19.55
N THR A 274 -4.60 11.38 -19.86
CA THR A 274 -4.13 11.46 -21.24
C THR A 274 -3.39 10.21 -21.71
N TYR A 275 -2.72 9.49 -20.81
CA TYR A 275 -1.80 8.44 -21.21
C TYR A 275 -2.50 7.14 -21.58
N ARG A 276 -2.41 6.62 -22.80
CA ARG A 276 -3.14 5.38 -23.17
C ARG A 276 -2.51 4.07 -22.69
N GLY A 277 -1.27 4.07 -22.20
CA GLY A 277 -0.56 2.85 -21.82
C GLY A 277 -0.92 2.29 -20.43
N ASN A 278 -0.19 1.25 -20.03
CA ASN A 278 -0.49 0.40 -18.86
C ASN A 278 0.01 0.95 -17.50
N PHE A 279 0.39 2.23 -17.42
CA PHE A 279 0.76 2.88 -16.16
C PHE A 279 -0.50 3.03 -15.29
N SER A 280 -0.47 2.50 -14.06
CA SER A 280 -1.59 2.55 -13.11
C SER A 280 -1.39 3.64 -12.05
N CYS A 281 -0.31 3.54 -11.26
CA CYS A 281 0.09 4.53 -10.27
C CYS A 281 1.54 4.30 -9.82
N GLY A 282 2.10 5.25 -9.06
CA GLY A 282 3.43 5.14 -8.48
C GLY A 282 4.53 5.06 -9.53
N TYR A 283 5.21 3.91 -9.59
CA TYR A 283 6.27 3.60 -10.57
C TYR A 283 5.93 2.36 -11.40
N ASP A 284 4.73 1.80 -11.24
CA ASP A 284 4.35 0.55 -11.86
C ASP A 284 4.06 0.77 -13.36
N ASN A 285 4.68 -0.05 -14.22
CA ASN A 285 4.58 0.02 -15.68
C ASN A 285 4.89 1.42 -16.26
N LEU A 286 5.86 2.12 -15.68
CA LEU A 286 6.31 3.40 -16.19
C LEU A 286 7.02 3.22 -17.54
N PRO A 287 6.63 3.94 -18.60
CA PRO A 287 7.29 3.81 -19.90
C PRO A 287 8.72 4.37 -19.87
N GLU A 288 9.67 3.64 -20.44
CA GLU A 288 11.06 4.11 -20.58
C GLU A 288 11.20 5.23 -21.62
N GLN A 289 10.35 5.20 -22.65
CA GLN A 289 10.32 6.18 -23.73
C GLN A 289 8.95 6.84 -23.78
N LEU A 290 8.94 8.17 -23.85
CA LEU A 290 7.72 8.94 -23.99
C LEU A 290 7.51 9.28 -25.46
N VAL A 291 6.37 8.85 -26.01
CA VAL A 291 5.95 9.23 -27.35
C VAL A 291 4.75 10.14 -27.22
N GLU A 292 4.80 11.32 -27.84
CA GLU A 292 3.73 12.32 -27.75
C GLU A 292 2.35 11.75 -28.12
N LYS A 293 2.30 10.84 -29.09
CA LYS A 293 1.08 10.13 -29.52
C LYS A 293 0.36 9.39 -28.39
N ASP A 294 1.08 9.01 -27.32
CA ASP A 294 0.50 8.28 -26.19
C ASP A 294 -0.30 9.20 -25.26
N PHE A 295 -0.20 10.52 -25.43
CA PHE A 295 -0.84 11.56 -24.63
C PHE A 295 -1.83 12.42 -25.44
N ASP A 296 -2.22 11.94 -26.61
CA ASP A 296 -2.84 12.77 -27.65
C ASP A 296 -4.38 12.87 -27.58
N SER A 297 -5.00 12.22 -26.58
CA SER A 297 -6.41 12.39 -26.21
C SER A 297 -6.56 12.66 -24.73
N ILE A 298 -7.55 13.50 -24.39
CA ILE A 298 -8.12 13.57 -23.04
C ILE A 298 -9.32 12.63 -23.02
N GLU A 299 -9.35 11.73 -22.05
CA GLU A 299 -10.44 10.79 -21.86
C GLU A 299 -10.92 10.82 -20.40
N GLU A 300 -12.21 10.65 -20.17
CA GLU A 300 -12.79 10.53 -18.83
C GLU A 300 -12.14 9.38 -18.06
N ALA A 301 -11.75 9.67 -16.82
CA ALA A 301 -11.17 8.71 -15.91
C ALA A 301 -12.17 8.38 -14.78
N PRO A 302 -12.08 7.19 -14.15
CA PRO A 302 -11.16 6.11 -14.44
C PRO A 302 -11.51 5.34 -15.72
N ARG A 303 -10.47 4.92 -16.45
CA ARG A 303 -10.60 4.22 -17.74
C ARG A 303 -10.58 2.71 -17.63
N PHE A 304 -9.88 2.18 -16.64
CA PHE A 304 -9.64 0.74 -16.55
C PHE A 304 -10.42 0.08 -15.42
N PRO A 305 -10.75 -1.21 -15.56
CA PRO A 305 -11.42 -1.95 -14.50
C PRO A 305 -10.67 -1.86 -13.17
N PHE A 306 -11.42 -2.00 -12.07
CA PHE A 306 -10.91 -1.92 -10.70
C PHE A 306 -9.59 -2.68 -10.45
N LYS A 307 -9.42 -3.88 -11.03
CA LYS A 307 -8.20 -4.70 -10.91
C LYS A 307 -6.93 -4.03 -11.44
N PHE A 308 -7.05 -3.12 -12.40
CA PHE A 308 -5.92 -2.41 -13.00
C PHE A 308 -5.26 -1.45 -12.00
N TYR A 309 -6.07 -0.79 -11.18
CA TYR A 309 -5.60 0.13 -10.13
C TYR A 309 -5.21 -0.61 -8.85
N ARG A 310 -5.40 -1.93 -8.80
CA ARG A 310 -5.27 -2.75 -7.57
C ARG A 310 -4.36 -3.95 -7.79
N PRO A 311 -3.03 -3.79 -7.71
CA PRO A 311 -2.12 -4.94 -7.58
C PRO A 311 -2.06 -5.49 -6.14
N LEU A 312 -2.76 -4.90 -5.16
CA LEU A 312 -2.68 -5.28 -3.74
C LEU A 312 -3.96 -5.97 -3.27
N ASP A 313 -3.90 -7.30 -3.15
CA ASP A 313 -4.88 -8.18 -2.51
C ASP A 313 -5.21 -7.79 -1.05
N GLU A 314 -4.43 -6.87 -0.47
CA GLU A 314 -4.48 -6.48 0.94
C GLU A 314 -5.31 -5.23 1.24
N LEU A 315 -5.86 -4.55 0.23
CA LEU A 315 -6.71 -3.38 0.47
C LEU A 315 -8.08 -3.82 1.01
N LYS A 316 -8.19 -3.77 2.33
CA LYS A 316 -9.42 -3.90 3.15
C LYS A 316 -10.60 -3.05 2.59
N PRO A 317 -11.86 -3.32 2.99
CA PRO A 317 -13.11 -2.69 2.50
C PRO A 317 -13.19 -1.14 2.45
N TRP A 318 -12.19 -0.44 2.97
CA TRP A 318 -12.12 1.02 3.15
C TRP A 318 -11.87 1.81 1.86
N THR A 319 -11.57 1.12 0.78
CA THR A 319 -11.55 1.63 -0.60
C THR A 319 -12.96 1.69 -1.22
N GLY A 320 -14.00 1.38 -0.44
CA GLY A 320 -15.38 1.43 -0.89
C GLY A 320 -15.89 2.85 -1.14
N ILE A 321 -16.82 2.95 -2.08
CA ILE A 321 -17.48 4.19 -2.47
C ILE A 321 -18.18 4.90 -1.31
N VAL A 322 -18.67 4.13 -0.32
CA VAL A 322 -19.34 4.63 0.89
C VAL A 322 -18.44 5.58 1.68
N HIS A 323 -17.15 5.28 1.83
CA HIS A 323 -16.25 6.16 2.57
C HIS A 323 -15.92 7.45 1.83
N ARG A 324 -15.89 7.40 0.49
CA ARG A 324 -15.76 8.63 -0.32
C ARG A 324 -17.00 9.50 -0.13
N TRP A 325 -18.18 8.90 -0.08
CA TRP A 325 -19.41 9.63 0.22
C TRP A 325 -19.39 10.26 1.62
N GLU A 326 -19.03 9.50 2.66
CA GLU A 326 -18.88 10.03 4.02
C GLU A 326 -17.86 11.18 4.08
N GLU A 327 -16.75 11.06 3.35
CA GLU A 327 -15.75 12.11 3.23
C GLU A 327 -16.32 13.37 2.58
N TYR A 328 -16.99 13.26 1.42
CA TYR A 328 -17.59 14.43 0.77
C TYR A 328 -18.68 15.09 1.61
N LYS A 329 -19.46 14.28 2.33
CA LYS A 329 -20.46 14.80 3.26
C LYS A 329 -19.81 15.52 4.44
N ALA A 330 -18.71 14.99 4.98
CA ALA A 330 -17.99 15.60 6.09
C ALA A 330 -17.25 16.88 5.68
N LEU A 331 -16.68 16.92 4.48
CA LEU A 331 -15.95 18.06 3.95
C LEU A 331 -16.91 19.13 3.43
N TYR A 332 -17.74 18.80 2.45
CA TYR A 332 -18.49 19.76 1.64
C TYR A 332 -19.98 19.78 1.98
N ASN A 333 -20.47 18.87 2.83
CA ASN A 333 -21.91 18.64 3.05
C ASN A 333 -22.66 18.34 1.73
N GLU A 334 -21.96 17.70 0.79
CA GLU A 334 -22.46 17.36 -0.53
C GLU A 334 -22.40 15.85 -0.76
N THR A 335 -23.22 15.37 -1.71
CA THR A 335 -23.26 13.98 -2.13
C THR A 335 -22.95 13.88 -3.62
N PRO A 336 -22.23 12.84 -4.07
CA PRO A 336 -21.96 12.65 -5.49
C PRO A 336 -23.24 12.61 -6.34
N THR A 337 -23.20 13.22 -7.52
CA THR A 337 -24.26 13.11 -8.54
C THR A 337 -24.16 11.78 -9.29
N GLU A 338 -25.17 11.43 -10.09
CA GLU A 338 -25.17 10.21 -10.92
C GLU A 338 -24.01 10.16 -11.93
N SER A 339 -23.48 11.31 -12.33
CA SER A 339 -22.34 11.44 -13.23
C SER A 339 -20.99 11.25 -12.53
N TRP A 340 -20.97 11.01 -11.22
CA TRP A 340 -19.71 10.87 -10.49
C TRP A 340 -18.98 9.59 -10.88
N TRP A 341 -17.69 9.72 -11.15
CA TRP A 341 -16.82 8.65 -11.62
C TRP A 341 -16.78 7.42 -10.68
N GLY A 342 -17.07 7.61 -9.39
CA GLY A 342 -17.06 6.54 -8.40
C GLY A 342 -18.09 5.45 -8.67
N TRP A 343 -19.25 5.76 -9.26
CA TRP A 343 -20.29 4.77 -9.56
C TRP A 343 -19.81 3.69 -10.52
N LYS A 344 -18.99 4.09 -11.51
CA LYS A 344 -18.33 3.18 -12.46
C LYS A 344 -17.38 2.20 -11.75
N ILE A 345 -16.67 2.66 -10.73
CA ILE A 345 -15.80 1.81 -9.91
C ILE A 345 -16.61 0.79 -9.12
N GLU A 346 -17.74 1.21 -8.55
CA GLU A 346 -18.61 0.32 -7.78
C GLU A 346 -19.26 -0.75 -8.66
N GLU A 347 -19.64 -0.41 -9.89
CA GLU A 347 -20.11 -1.36 -10.90
C GLU A 347 -19.03 -2.41 -11.21
N TRP A 348 -17.82 -1.98 -11.55
CA TRP A 348 -16.70 -2.90 -11.80
C TRP A 348 -16.35 -3.77 -10.60
N ARG A 349 -16.52 -3.25 -9.38
CA ARG A 349 -16.29 -4.01 -8.15
C ARG A 349 -17.33 -5.13 -8.01
N LYS A 350 -18.60 -4.89 -8.33
CA LYS A 350 -19.65 -5.91 -8.30
C LYS A 350 -19.35 -7.03 -9.29
N ASP A 351 -18.96 -6.68 -10.51
CA ASP A 351 -18.57 -7.66 -11.53
C ASP A 351 -17.38 -8.51 -11.08
N PHE A 352 -16.38 -7.86 -10.45
CA PHE A 352 -15.21 -8.55 -9.92
C PHE A 352 -15.59 -9.55 -8.83
N VAL A 353 -16.39 -9.12 -7.83
CA VAL A 353 -16.83 -10.00 -6.75
C VAL A 353 -17.57 -11.20 -7.31
N ILE A 354 -18.50 -11.00 -8.25
CA ILE A 354 -19.26 -12.09 -8.88
C ILE A 354 -18.32 -13.07 -9.61
N SER A 355 -17.34 -12.56 -10.37
CA SER A 355 -16.38 -13.41 -11.08
C SER A 355 -15.51 -14.24 -10.13
N ASP A 356 -15.09 -13.66 -9.01
CA ASP A 356 -14.21 -14.29 -8.03
C ASP A 356 -14.98 -15.29 -7.17
N THR A 357 -16.22 -14.99 -6.75
CA THR A 357 -17.08 -16.00 -6.10
C THR A 357 -17.40 -17.15 -7.05
N THR A 358 -17.64 -16.89 -8.34
CA THR A 358 -17.91 -17.98 -9.30
C THR A 358 -16.67 -18.87 -9.47
N TYR A 359 -15.48 -18.28 -9.54
CA TYR A 359 -14.21 -19.01 -9.63
C TYR A 359 -13.86 -19.78 -8.34
N LEU A 360 -14.13 -19.19 -7.16
CA LEU A 360 -13.91 -19.85 -5.86
C LEU A 360 -14.93 -20.96 -5.58
N ILE A 361 -16.17 -20.84 -6.07
CA ILE A 361 -17.17 -21.91 -6.06
C ILE A 361 -16.69 -23.11 -6.88
N GLU A 362 -15.94 -22.87 -7.97
CA GLU A 362 -15.40 -23.95 -8.81
C GLU A 362 -14.15 -24.63 -8.23
N ASN A 363 -13.32 -23.95 -7.42
CA ASN A 363 -11.95 -24.44 -7.18
C ASN A 363 -11.44 -24.63 -5.73
N SER A 364 -12.16 -24.28 -4.64
CA SER A 364 -11.57 -24.59 -3.31
C SER A 364 -12.47 -24.81 -2.09
N ASN A 365 -13.80 -24.71 -2.16
CA ASN A 365 -14.68 -25.08 -1.03
C ASN A 365 -16.11 -25.50 -1.46
N SER A 366 -16.25 -26.17 -2.61
CA SER A 366 -17.55 -26.52 -3.21
C SER A 366 -18.47 -27.39 -2.32
N HIS A 367 -17.92 -28.00 -1.26
CA HIS A 367 -18.69 -28.82 -0.33
C HIS A 367 -19.43 -28.00 0.75
N ASP A 368 -18.87 -26.88 1.21
CA ASP A 368 -19.44 -26.12 2.33
C ASP A 368 -20.51 -25.11 1.87
N CYS A 369 -20.39 -24.55 0.67
CA CYS A 369 -21.43 -23.68 0.09
C CYS A 369 -22.71 -24.46 -0.27
N GLY A 370 -22.58 -25.73 -0.67
CA GLY A 370 -23.72 -26.61 -0.91
C GLY A 370 -24.51 -26.90 0.37
N LEU A 371 -23.82 -27.13 1.49
CA LEU A 371 -24.44 -27.33 2.80
C LEU A 371 -25.12 -26.07 3.32
N PHE A 372 -24.53 -24.90 3.08
CA PHE A 372 -25.15 -23.61 3.41
C PHE A 372 -26.46 -23.40 2.63
N ALA A 373 -26.46 -23.67 1.33
CA ALA A 373 -27.65 -23.57 0.49
C ALA A 373 -28.77 -24.52 0.97
N VAL A 374 -28.43 -25.76 1.34
CA VAL A 374 -29.40 -26.72 1.88
C VAL A 374 -29.99 -26.23 3.22
N ALA A 375 -29.17 -25.69 4.12
CA ALA A 375 -29.63 -25.17 5.42
C ALA A 375 -30.56 -23.95 5.27
N VAL A 376 -30.26 -23.06 4.32
CA VAL A 376 -31.09 -21.89 3.98
C VAL A 376 -32.42 -22.32 3.35
N ILE A 377 -32.39 -23.23 2.37
CA ILE A 377 -33.60 -23.76 1.72
C ILE A 377 -34.51 -24.42 2.76
N TRP A 378 -33.93 -25.17 3.71
CA TRP A 378 -34.70 -25.80 4.78
C TRP A 378 -35.40 -24.78 5.69
N HIS A 379 -34.73 -23.69 6.09
CA HIS A 379 -35.36 -22.61 6.87
C HIS A 379 -36.51 -21.96 6.11
N LEU A 380 -36.34 -21.72 4.82
CA LEU A 380 -37.40 -21.18 3.97
C LEU A 380 -38.60 -22.14 3.86
N LEU A 381 -38.36 -23.45 3.78
CA LEU A 381 -39.43 -24.47 3.75
C LEU A 381 -40.17 -24.60 5.08
N GLU A 382 -39.50 -24.36 6.21
CA GLU A 382 -40.12 -24.32 7.55
C GLU A 382 -40.74 -22.95 7.89
N GLY A 383 -40.69 -21.97 6.99
CA GLY A 383 -41.20 -20.61 7.23
C GLY A 383 -40.40 -19.80 8.24
N LYS A 384 -39.12 -20.15 8.46
CA LYS A 384 -38.20 -19.46 9.37
C LYS A 384 -37.43 -18.37 8.62
N GLU A 385 -37.26 -17.22 9.27
CA GLU A 385 -36.41 -16.15 8.72
C GLU A 385 -34.94 -16.57 8.70
N VAL A 386 -34.28 -16.31 7.56
CA VAL A 386 -32.87 -16.62 7.36
C VAL A 386 -32.05 -15.40 7.73
N HIS A 387 -31.54 -15.35 8.96
CA HIS A 387 -30.60 -14.33 9.39
C HIS A 387 -29.15 -14.77 9.17
N SER A 388 -28.31 -13.87 8.65
CA SER A 388 -26.89 -14.15 8.36
C SER A 388 -26.05 -14.50 9.60
N SER A 389 -26.56 -14.24 10.80
CA SER A 389 -25.94 -14.57 12.08
C SER A 389 -26.28 -15.96 12.61
N VAL A 390 -27.22 -16.69 11.97
CA VAL A 390 -27.75 -17.97 12.47
C VAL A 390 -26.85 -19.15 12.11
N PHE A 391 -26.04 -19.03 11.05
CA PHE A 391 -25.17 -20.09 10.57
C PHE A 391 -23.71 -19.70 10.73
N THR A 392 -23.09 -20.17 11.80
CA THR A 392 -21.65 -20.01 11.99
C THR A 392 -20.88 -21.07 11.22
N GLN A 393 -19.59 -20.84 10.99
CA GLN A 393 -18.72 -21.85 10.38
C GLN A 393 -18.63 -23.14 11.24
N GLY A 394 -18.86 -23.03 12.55
CA GLY A 394 -18.97 -24.17 13.46
C GLY A 394 -20.21 -25.03 13.17
N ASP A 395 -21.36 -24.42 12.89
CA ASP A 395 -22.59 -25.13 12.56
C ASP A 395 -22.45 -25.93 11.25
N ILE A 396 -21.77 -25.34 10.25
CA ILE A 396 -21.49 -26.00 8.97
C ILE A 396 -20.51 -27.18 9.16
N ALA A 397 -19.49 -27.01 10.00
CA ALA A 397 -18.55 -28.09 10.32
C ALA A 397 -19.24 -29.26 11.03
N THR A 398 -20.11 -28.97 12.00
CA THR A 398 -20.93 -29.96 12.70
C THR A 398 -21.87 -30.70 11.75
N LEU A 399 -22.57 -29.97 10.89
CA LEU A 399 -23.48 -30.54 9.90
C LEU A 399 -22.74 -31.47 8.94
N ARG A 400 -21.55 -31.09 8.46
CA ARG A 400 -20.70 -31.89 7.60
C ARG A 400 -20.24 -33.19 8.27
N GLN A 401 -19.73 -33.11 9.50
CA GLN A 401 -19.29 -34.30 10.23
C GLN A 401 -20.43 -35.27 10.47
N ALA A 402 -21.61 -34.76 10.77
CA ALA A 402 -22.78 -35.59 10.99
C ALA A 402 -23.32 -36.23 9.72
N LEU A 403 -23.39 -35.49 8.61
CA LEU A 403 -23.72 -36.05 7.30
C LEU A 403 -22.72 -37.13 6.87
N TYR A 404 -21.43 -36.92 7.15
CA TYR A 404 -20.40 -37.92 6.89
C TYR A 404 -20.60 -39.19 7.73
N ARG A 405 -20.76 -39.06 9.05
CA ARG A 405 -21.08 -40.19 9.95
C ARG A 405 -22.38 -40.89 9.55
N GLY A 406 -23.37 -40.09 9.16
CA GLY A 406 -24.58 -40.46 8.44
C GLY A 406 -24.27 -41.45 7.31
N LEU A 407 -23.79 -40.90 6.22
CA LEU A 407 -23.62 -41.64 4.97
C LEU A 407 -22.61 -42.80 5.08
N SER A 408 -21.68 -42.76 6.03
CA SER A 408 -20.69 -43.83 6.25
C SER A 408 -21.17 -45.00 7.10
N ALA A 409 -22.18 -44.83 7.97
CA ALA A 409 -22.58 -45.86 8.92
C ALA A 409 -23.67 -46.83 8.41
N ASN A 410 -24.42 -46.51 7.35
CA ASN A 410 -25.44 -47.42 6.80
C ASN A 410 -25.80 -47.10 5.34
N ALA A 411 -25.71 -48.11 4.46
CA ALA A 411 -26.06 -47.98 3.04
C ALA A 411 -27.58 -47.92 2.77
N GLU A 412 -28.42 -48.27 3.74
CA GLU A 412 -29.89 -48.24 3.65
C GLU A 412 -30.52 -46.90 4.08
N TRP A 413 -29.73 -45.91 4.50
CA TRP A 413 -30.21 -44.61 5.00
C TRP A 413 -30.78 -43.66 3.93
N ALA A 414 -30.81 -44.06 2.66
CA ALA A 414 -31.23 -43.20 1.55
C ALA A 414 -32.76 -43.18 1.28
N THR A 415 -33.60 -43.24 2.33
CA THR A 415 -35.06 -43.01 2.19
C THR A 415 -35.43 -41.61 2.68
N LEU A 416 -36.39 -40.96 2.00
CA LEU A 416 -36.79 -39.57 2.28
C LEU A 416 -37.31 -39.37 3.71
N GLU A 417 -37.93 -40.40 4.31
CA GLU A 417 -38.43 -40.37 5.69
C GLU A 417 -37.30 -40.19 6.70
N ASN A 418 -36.15 -40.84 6.51
CA ASN A 418 -35.01 -40.76 7.43
C ASN A 418 -34.27 -39.41 7.34
N VAL A 419 -34.37 -38.71 6.21
CA VAL A 419 -33.76 -37.38 6.04
C VAL A 419 -34.55 -36.31 6.81
N SER A 420 -35.88 -36.44 6.89
CA SER A 420 -36.74 -35.46 7.55
C SER A 420 -36.57 -35.40 9.08
N SER A 421 -36.15 -36.49 9.72
CA SER A 421 -35.91 -36.58 11.16
C SER A 421 -34.46 -36.27 11.57
N PHE A 422 -33.52 -36.32 10.63
CA PHE A 422 -32.09 -36.17 10.86
C PHE A 422 -31.66 -34.72 11.14
N PHE A 423 -32.12 -33.76 10.33
CA PHE A 423 -31.71 -32.36 10.46
C PHE A 423 -32.18 -31.68 11.77
N PRO A 424 -33.42 -31.91 12.26
CA PRO A 424 -33.87 -31.35 13.54
C PRO A 424 -33.17 -31.92 14.79
N ALA A 425 -32.43 -33.02 14.66
CA ALA A 425 -31.67 -33.63 15.76
C ALA A 425 -30.25 -33.07 15.88
N LEU A 426 -29.71 -32.48 14.80
CA LEU A 426 -28.30 -32.10 14.68
C LEU A 426 -27.99 -30.65 14.98
N LEU A 427 -29.01 -29.79 15.00
CA LEU A 427 -28.88 -28.39 15.35
C LEU A 427 -29.86 -28.08 16.49
N PRO A 428 -29.47 -28.38 17.75
CA PRO A 428 -30.32 -28.11 18.92
C PRO A 428 -30.69 -26.63 19.07
N SER A 429 -29.85 -25.73 18.55
CA SER A 429 -30.11 -24.29 18.40
C SER A 429 -31.37 -23.95 17.57
N LEU A 430 -31.95 -24.92 16.85
CA LEU A 430 -33.22 -24.80 16.13
C LEU A 430 -34.45 -25.10 17.01
N ARG A 431 -34.26 -25.53 18.26
CA ARG A 431 -35.31 -25.76 19.28
C ARG A 431 -35.16 -24.71 20.37
N ASN A 432 -35.68 -23.51 20.19
CA ASN A 432 -35.64 -22.50 21.24
C ASN A 432 -36.54 -22.90 22.42
N GLU A 433 -35.97 -23.04 23.61
CA GLU A 433 -36.40 -22.35 24.84
C GLU A 433 -35.16 -22.05 25.72
N SER A 434 -35.18 -20.87 26.35
CA SER A 434 -34.10 -20.21 27.08
C SER A 434 -33.73 -20.83 28.44
N SER A 435 -32.43 -21.03 28.73
CA SER A 435 -31.79 -20.86 30.07
C SER A 435 -30.26 -21.15 30.08
N PRO A 436 -29.50 -20.73 31.12
CA PRO A 436 -28.13 -20.22 30.99
C PRO A 436 -27.03 -21.29 31.11
N ALA A 437 -25.86 -20.90 30.58
CA ALA A 437 -24.65 -21.72 30.42
C ALA A 437 -23.90 -22.00 31.73
N GLU A 438 -23.41 -23.24 31.86
CA GLU A 438 -22.29 -23.62 32.72
C GLU A 438 -21.11 -24.08 31.85
N ASP A 439 -19.91 -23.67 32.27
CA ASP A 439 -18.63 -23.89 31.60
C ASP A 439 -18.17 -25.37 31.68
N GLY A 440 -17.61 -25.88 30.59
CA GLY A 440 -17.03 -27.22 30.50
C GLY A 440 -15.77 -27.24 29.63
N GLU A 441 -14.66 -27.51 30.30
CA GLU A 441 -13.27 -27.65 29.84
C GLU A 441 -13.09 -28.84 28.85
N LEU A 442 -12.22 -28.70 27.84
CA LEU A 442 -11.83 -29.80 26.94
C LEU A 442 -10.31 -29.98 26.90
N VAL A 443 -9.93 -31.24 27.13
CA VAL A 443 -8.59 -31.81 27.25
C VAL A 443 -8.00 -32.12 25.86
N ASP A 444 -6.68 -31.95 25.75
CA ASP A 444 -5.85 -32.11 24.54
C ASP A 444 -5.39 -33.58 24.39
N GLU A 445 -5.61 -34.19 23.22
CA GLU A 445 -5.11 -35.53 22.87
C GLU A 445 -4.10 -35.43 21.72
N THR A 446 -2.88 -35.84 22.03
CA THR A 446 -1.71 -35.94 21.15
C THR A 446 -1.77 -37.17 20.24
N CYS A 447 -1.30 -37.05 18.99
CA CYS A 447 -0.93 -38.20 18.16
C CYS A 447 0.52 -38.10 17.66
N GLN A 448 1.26 -39.19 17.86
CA GLN A 448 2.59 -39.52 17.36
C GLN A 448 2.48 -40.28 16.03
N GLU A 449 3.46 -40.13 15.14
CA GLU A 449 3.86 -41.10 14.08
C GLU A 449 5.38 -40.90 13.90
N ASP A 450 6.28 -41.83 14.28
CA ASP A 450 6.69 -43.15 13.76
C ASP A 450 7.43 -43.15 12.42
N GLU A 451 8.67 -43.67 12.49
CA GLU A 451 9.71 -43.77 11.45
C GLU A 451 9.64 -45.10 10.69
N GLY A 452 10.19 -45.13 9.47
CA GLY A 452 10.59 -46.38 8.81
C GLY A 452 11.49 -46.16 7.57
N PRO A 453 12.48 -47.06 7.28
CA PRO A 453 13.68 -46.76 6.49
C PRO A 453 13.87 -47.62 5.21
N ASN A 454 14.90 -47.30 4.39
CA ASN A 454 15.90 -48.20 3.75
C ASN A 454 16.64 -47.52 2.57
N GLU A 455 18.00 -47.45 2.60
CA GLU A 455 19.03 -48.27 1.89
C GLU A 455 19.11 -47.98 0.37
N ASP A 456 20.14 -47.30 -0.16
CA ASP A 456 21.57 -47.64 -0.43
C ASP A 456 21.80 -48.02 -1.91
N GLU A 457 22.65 -47.29 -2.64
CA GLU A 457 23.71 -47.83 -3.54
C GLU A 457 24.54 -46.73 -4.24
N GLU A 458 25.71 -47.15 -4.71
CA GLU A 458 27.00 -46.44 -4.84
C GLU A 458 27.45 -46.24 -6.31
N LEU A 459 28.37 -45.27 -6.57
CA LEU A 459 29.55 -45.29 -7.50
C LEU A 459 29.83 -44.02 -8.35
N VAL A 460 30.86 -43.26 -7.91
CA VAL A 460 32.09 -42.76 -8.57
C VAL A 460 32.10 -42.25 -10.03
N ALA A 461 32.49 -40.98 -10.23
CA ALA A 461 33.73 -40.51 -10.92
C ALA A 461 33.67 -38.98 -11.20
N GLY A 462 34.81 -38.28 -11.14
CA GLY A 462 34.86 -36.84 -10.89
C GLY A 462 34.90 -35.91 -12.10
N THR A 463 34.65 -34.61 -11.85
CA THR A 463 35.22 -33.43 -12.51
C THR A 463 34.84 -32.14 -11.73
N ARG A 464 35.79 -31.17 -11.68
CA ARG A 464 35.83 -29.79 -11.11
C ARG A 464 34.61 -29.17 -10.34
N PRO A 465 34.84 -28.37 -9.27
CA PRO A 465 33.78 -27.93 -8.37
C PRO A 465 32.94 -26.78 -8.94
N GLU A 466 31.65 -27.05 -9.12
CA GLU A 466 30.61 -26.02 -9.18
C GLU A 466 30.35 -25.51 -7.75
N ASN A 467 30.58 -24.22 -7.48
CA ASN A 467 30.36 -23.59 -6.17
C ASN A 467 28.86 -23.33 -5.90
N SER A 468 28.01 -24.34 -6.03
CA SER A 468 26.65 -24.32 -5.48
C SER A 468 26.63 -25.09 -4.17
N ILE A 469 26.29 -24.42 -3.07
CA ILE A 469 26.02 -25.13 -1.82
C ILE A 469 24.69 -25.86 -2.01
N HIS A 470 24.74 -27.19 -1.98
CA HIS A 470 23.55 -28.04 -1.86
C HIS A 470 22.86 -27.73 -0.52
N ASP A 471 21.54 -27.94 -0.41
CA ASP A 471 20.73 -27.67 0.79
C ASP A 471 21.28 -28.37 2.04
N VAL A 472 22.25 -27.75 2.71
CA VAL A 472 22.91 -28.27 3.92
C VAL A 472 22.29 -27.58 5.12
N GLU A 473 21.90 -28.40 6.09
CA GLU A 473 21.41 -27.96 7.39
C GLU A 473 22.55 -27.36 8.21
N ASP A 474 22.32 -26.20 8.81
CA ASP A 474 23.34 -25.48 9.58
C ASP A 474 23.47 -26.08 10.99
N GLU A 475 24.18 -27.20 11.08
CA GLU A 475 24.46 -27.91 12.33
C GLU A 475 25.15 -27.01 13.36
N LEU A 476 25.94 -26.03 12.91
CA LEU A 476 26.61 -25.07 13.79
C LEU A 476 25.60 -24.13 14.45
N PHE A 477 24.64 -23.60 13.69
CA PHE A 477 23.55 -22.81 14.25
C PHE A 477 22.70 -23.68 15.20
N GLU A 478 22.39 -24.91 14.81
CA GLU A 478 21.59 -25.80 15.64
C GLU A 478 22.27 -26.10 16.97
N LYS A 479 23.56 -26.45 16.94
CA LYS A 479 24.36 -26.70 18.16
C LYS A 479 24.42 -25.47 19.07
N GLN A 480 24.47 -24.27 18.51
CA GLN A 480 24.61 -23.03 19.28
C GLN A 480 23.29 -22.50 19.86
N PHE A 481 22.15 -22.70 19.17
CA PHE A 481 20.88 -22.07 19.53
C PHE A 481 19.75 -23.04 19.88
N ALA A 482 19.89 -24.32 19.55
CA ALA A 482 18.78 -25.26 19.57
C ALA A 482 18.77 -26.19 20.79
N GLY A 483 19.69 -25.96 21.74
CA GLY A 483 19.61 -26.54 23.07
C GLY A 483 18.26 -26.20 23.73
N PRO A 484 17.56 -27.17 24.35
CA PRO A 484 16.17 -27.04 24.81
C PRO A 484 15.93 -25.97 25.89
N SER A 485 16.99 -25.30 26.38
CA SER A 485 16.94 -24.34 27.48
C SER A 485 17.56 -22.98 27.17
N GLN A 486 17.95 -22.69 25.92
CA GLN A 486 18.58 -21.39 25.62
C GLN A 486 17.53 -20.27 25.64
N VAL A 487 17.58 -19.45 26.70
CA VAL A 487 16.74 -18.26 26.88
C VAL A 487 17.68 -17.06 26.99
N PHE A 488 17.47 -16.06 26.14
CA PHE A 488 18.20 -14.80 26.19
C PHE A 488 17.39 -13.76 26.96
N GLN A 489 17.96 -13.13 27.97
CA GLN A 489 17.25 -12.15 28.79
C GLN A 489 16.97 -10.86 28.01
N THR A 490 17.92 -10.47 27.15
CA THR A 490 17.85 -9.21 26.40
C THR A 490 18.15 -9.41 24.92
N VAL A 491 17.78 -8.42 24.10
CA VAL A 491 18.14 -8.44 22.68
C VAL A 491 19.65 -8.31 22.50
N GLU A 492 20.30 -7.56 23.38
CA GLU A 492 21.74 -7.34 23.40
C GLU A 492 22.50 -8.66 23.60
N GLU A 493 22.04 -9.47 24.56
CA GLU A 493 22.58 -10.82 24.79
C GLU A 493 22.39 -11.72 23.57
N LEU A 494 21.19 -11.76 22.98
CA LEU A 494 20.94 -12.49 21.73
C LEU A 494 21.89 -12.05 20.61
N MET A 495 22.17 -10.75 20.49
CA MET A 495 23.06 -10.22 19.46
C MET A 495 24.52 -10.67 19.65
N VAL A 496 24.98 -10.91 20.89
CA VAL A 496 26.32 -11.48 21.16
C VAL A 496 26.44 -12.88 20.55
N PHE A 497 25.44 -13.73 20.77
CA PHE A 497 25.43 -15.09 20.21
C PHE A 497 25.31 -15.09 18.69
N ILE A 498 24.46 -14.21 18.12
CA ILE A 498 24.36 -14.06 16.66
C ILE A 498 25.71 -13.64 16.06
N ASN A 499 26.42 -12.71 16.69
CA ASN A 499 27.74 -12.31 16.19
C ASN A 499 28.77 -13.45 16.29
N ALA A 500 28.79 -14.20 17.39
CA ALA A 500 29.67 -15.37 17.56
C ALA A 500 29.41 -16.45 16.51
N TYR A 501 28.13 -16.70 16.18
CA TYR A 501 27.75 -17.60 15.09
C TYR A 501 28.26 -17.08 13.75
N GLN A 502 28.06 -15.79 13.44
CA GLN A 502 28.50 -15.21 12.16
C GLN A 502 30.03 -15.26 12.00
N GLU A 503 30.77 -15.07 13.10
CA GLU A 503 32.23 -15.19 13.12
C GLU A 503 32.70 -16.62 12.90
N THR A 504 32.03 -17.61 13.50
CA THR A 504 32.42 -19.03 13.42
C THR A 504 32.01 -19.67 12.09
N SER A 505 30.83 -19.34 11.57
CA SER A 505 30.28 -19.91 10.34
C SER A 505 30.78 -19.23 9.07
N GLY A 506 31.24 -17.97 9.16
CA GLY A 506 31.44 -17.09 8.00
C GLY A 506 30.13 -16.61 7.33
N ASN A 507 28.97 -17.07 7.81
CA ASN A 507 27.67 -16.67 7.30
C ASN A 507 27.23 -15.33 7.91
N SER A 508 26.73 -14.43 7.06
CA SER A 508 26.25 -13.12 7.47
C SER A 508 24.73 -13.11 7.57
N LEU A 509 24.20 -12.65 8.71
CA LEU A 509 22.77 -12.58 8.97
C LEU A 509 22.28 -11.12 9.02
N ALA A 510 21.23 -10.82 8.27
CA ALA A 510 20.56 -9.51 8.27
C ALA A 510 19.22 -9.58 9.00
N ILE A 511 18.93 -8.56 9.82
CA ILE A 511 17.63 -8.43 10.49
C ILE A 511 16.57 -8.05 9.45
N ARG A 512 15.58 -8.93 9.23
CA ARG A 512 14.43 -8.68 8.34
C ARG A 512 13.25 -8.08 9.07
N ARG A 513 13.03 -8.43 10.34
CA ARG A 513 11.95 -7.89 11.18
C ARG A 513 12.45 -7.64 12.60
N SER A 514 12.04 -6.51 13.18
CA SER A 514 12.32 -6.12 14.56
C SER A 514 11.05 -5.51 15.17
N ARG A 515 10.52 -6.13 16.23
CA ARG A 515 9.34 -5.65 16.98
C ARG A 515 9.50 -6.01 18.45
N GLY A 516 9.67 -5.01 19.33
CA GLY A 516 9.88 -5.25 20.77
C GLY A 516 11.12 -6.12 21.01
N SER A 517 10.94 -7.26 21.68
CA SER A 517 11.98 -8.28 21.92
C SER A 517 12.11 -9.31 20.79
N SER A 518 11.24 -9.30 19.78
CA SER A 518 11.31 -10.25 18.66
C SER A 518 12.26 -9.79 17.56
N ARG A 519 13.08 -10.72 17.04
CA ARG A 519 14.03 -10.49 15.94
C ARG A 519 13.94 -11.63 14.93
N ALA A 520 13.82 -11.30 13.64
CA ALA A 520 13.94 -12.28 12.56
C ALA A 520 15.17 -11.96 11.71
N PHE A 521 16.01 -12.95 11.48
CA PHE A 521 17.21 -12.86 10.67
C PHE A 521 17.08 -13.72 9.42
N ALA A 522 17.75 -13.30 8.34
CA ALA A 522 17.92 -14.10 7.13
C ALA A 522 19.38 -14.05 6.68
N CYS A 523 19.85 -15.14 6.07
CA CYS A 523 21.19 -15.18 5.51
C CYS A 523 21.31 -14.21 4.33
N ILE A 524 22.46 -13.52 4.26
CA ILE A 524 22.86 -12.66 3.13
C ILE A 524 24.21 -13.08 2.54
N SER A 525 24.84 -14.13 3.06
CA SER A 525 26.07 -14.69 2.46
C SER A 525 25.80 -15.44 1.15
N HIS A 526 24.56 -15.90 0.93
CA HIS A 526 24.18 -16.62 -0.29
C HIS A 526 23.03 -15.90 -1.01
N ALA A 527 23.11 -15.84 -2.34
CA ALA A 527 22.05 -15.30 -3.19
C ALA A 527 20.87 -16.27 -3.16
N ASN A 528 19.66 -15.75 -2.92
CA ASN A 528 18.42 -16.53 -2.79
C ASN A 528 18.45 -17.57 -1.66
N CYS A 529 19.21 -17.31 -0.59
CA CYS A 529 19.28 -18.20 0.56
C CYS A 529 17.93 -18.32 1.28
N THR A 530 17.50 -19.55 1.53
CA THR A 530 16.26 -19.86 2.27
C THR A 530 16.45 -19.83 3.80
N PHE A 531 17.69 -19.74 4.29
CA PHE A 531 18.01 -19.70 5.71
C PHE A 531 17.35 -18.49 6.40
N ARG A 532 16.52 -18.77 7.41
CA ARG A 532 15.83 -17.76 8.23
C ARG A 532 15.70 -18.25 9.66
N VAL A 533 15.93 -17.36 10.62
CA VAL A 533 15.77 -17.69 12.05
C VAL A 533 14.98 -16.60 12.76
N ALA A 534 14.06 -17.00 13.62
CA ALA A 534 13.16 -16.10 14.32
C ALA A 534 13.27 -16.29 15.82
N PHE A 535 13.47 -15.19 16.53
CA PHE A 535 13.51 -15.09 17.98
C PHE A 535 12.33 -14.25 18.46
N GLY A 536 11.74 -14.62 19.57
CA GLY A 536 10.62 -13.90 20.16
C GLY A 536 10.44 -14.21 21.64
N PRO A 537 9.55 -13.46 22.33
CA PRO A 537 9.35 -13.62 23.77
C PRO A 537 8.93 -15.05 24.12
N LYS A 538 9.44 -15.57 25.23
CA LYS A 538 9.01 -16.85 25.79
C LYS A 538 7.56 -16.68 26.28
N PRO A 539 6.62 -17.57 25.93
CA PRO A 539 5.25 -17.47 26.44
C PRO A 539 5.25 -17.53 27.97
N ARG A 540 4.54 -16.59 28.62
CA ARG A 540 4.34 -16.53 30.09
C ARG A 540 5.61 -16.39 30.95
N GLN A 541 6.75 -16.09 30.35
CA GLN A 541 8.03 -15.93 31.05
C GLN A 541 8.82 -14.78 30.42
N GLU A 542 9.68 -14.14 31.22
CA GLU A 542 10.64 -13.17 30.69
C GLU A 542 11.75 -13.89 29.89
N GLY A 543 12.25 -13.20 28.86
CA GLY A 543 13.29 -13.71 27.98
C GLY A 543 12.81 -14.01 26.55
N ILE A 544 13.79 -14.30 25.70
CA ILE A 544 13.69 -14.46 24.26
C ILE A 544 14.15 -15.87 23.90
N ILE A 545 13.37 -16.58 23.09
CA ILE A 545 13.68 -17.95 22.63
C ILE A 545 13.64 -18.05 21.11
N LEU A 546 14.33 -19.06 20.58
CA LEU A 546 14.22 -19.44 19.17
C LEU A 546 12.82 -20.01 18.89
N LYS A 547 12.13 -19.45 17.89
CA LYS A 547 10.81 -19.89 17.44
C LYS A 547 11.00 -20.91 16.31
N ARG A 548 11.29 -22.18 16.65
CA ARG A 548 11.62 -23.26 15.68
C ARG A 548 10.64 -23.33 14.51
N GLY A 549 9.33 -23.30 14.75
CA GLY A 549 8.31 -23.33 13.69
C GLY A 549 8.35 -22.16 12.69
N ASN A 550 9.09 -21.08 13.00
CA ASN A 550 9.30 -19.93 12.12
C ASN A 550 10.74 -19.86 11.56
N CYS A 551 11.53 -20.93 11.71
CA CYS A 551 12.90 -21.02 11.23
C CYS A 551 12.99 -21.90 9.97
N ASN A 552 14.04 -21.69 9.19
CA ASN A 552 14.57 -22.62 8.20
C ASN A 552 16.09 -22.57 8.38
N LEU A 553 16.68 -23.68 8.83
CA LEU A 553 18.11 -23.77 9.17
C LEU A 553 18.96 -24.23 7.98
N ARG A 554 18.38 -24.39 6.80
CA ARG A 554 19.11 -24.80 5.60
C ARG A 554 19.63 -23.58 4.85
N HIS A 555 20.91 -23.58 4.51
CA HIS A 555 21.46 -22.62 3.55
C HIS A 555 21.31 -23.16 2.15
N SER A 556 20.84 -22.29 1.26
CA SER A 556 20.75 -22.56 -0.16
C SER A 556 21.36 -21.41 -0.97
N GLY A 557 21.60 -21.67 -2.25
CA GLY A 557 22.00 -20.65 -3.22
C GLY A 557 23.51 -20.45 -3.35
N VAL A 558 23.88 -19.51 -4.24
CA VAL A 558 25.28 -19.27 -4.61
C VAL A 558 25.91 -18.26 -3.64
N ALA A 559 27.11 -18.56 -3.14
CA ALA A 559 27.85 -17.63 -2.29
C ALA A 559 28.05 -16.27 -2.98
N VAL A 560 27.69 -15.20 -2.28
CA VAL A 560 27.83 -13.83 -2.78
C VAL A 560 29.28 -13.41 -2.63
N THR A 561 30.07 -13.53 -3.70
CA THR A 561 31.53 -13.32 -3.68
C THR A 561 31.96 -11.86 -3.64
N SER A 562 31.05 -10.86 -3.67
CA SER A 562 31.48 -9.46 -3.53
C SER A 562 30.42 -8.46 -3.03
N ALA A 563 30.84 -7.68 -2.03
CA ALA A 563 30.67 -6.24 -1.78
C ALA A 563 29.36 -5.47 -2.10
N ARG A 564 28.22 -6.12 -2.35
CA ARG A 564 26.96 -5.40 -2.67
C ARG A 564 26.06 -5.06 -1.47
N ASP A 565 26.39 -5.53 -0.26
CA ASP A 565 25.60 -5.33 0.99
C ASP A 565 26.17 -4.32 2.00
N GLY A 566 26.92 -3.34 1.52
CA GLY A 566 27.57 -2.32 2.34
C GLY A 566 26.66 -1.38 3.17
N ARG A 567 25.36 -1.64 3.35
CA ARG A 567 24.44 -0.80 4.15
C ARG A 567 24.12 -1.37 5.53
N CYS A 568 24.03 -2.68 5.70
CA CYS A 568 23.81 -3.31 7.02
C CYS A 568 25.12 -3.43 7.82
N LEU A 569 26.24 -3.72 7.14
CA LEU A 569 27.60 -3.66 7.73
C LEU A 569 27.94 -2.26 8.28
N LYS A 570 27.42 -1.19 7.67
CA LYS A 570 27.68 0.21 8.09
C LYS A 570 27.12 0.57 9.47
N LYS A 571 26.02 -0.05 9.93
CA LYS A 571 25.46 0.25 11.26
C LYS A 571 26.25 -0.46 12.37
N ARG A 572 26.70 -1.70 12.15
CA ARG A 572 27.49 -2.45 13.14
C ARG A 572 28.95 -1.98 13.20
N SER A 573 29.54 -1.57 12.07
CA SER A 573 30.88 -0.99 12.08
C SER A 573 30.94 0.38 12.74
N LYS A 574 29.84 1.16 12.77
CA LYS A 574 29.83 2.48 13.41
C LYS A 574 30.19 2.40 14.91
N GLU A 575 29.64 1.44 15.64
CA GLU A 575 29.89 1.30 17.08
C GLU A 575 31.30 0.77 17.35
N VAL A 576 31.75 -0.20 16.56
CA VAL A 576 33.13 -0.70 16.62
C VAL A 576 34.13 0.42 16.31
N ILE A 577 33.86 1.28 15.33
CA ILE A 577 34.70 2.43 14.97
C ILE A 577 34.69 3.49 16.08
N LYS A 578 33.54 3.77 16.71
CA LYS A 578 33.44 4.68 17.87
C LYS A 578 34.25 4.17 19.07
N GLN A 579 34.18 2.87 19.36
CA GLN A 579 34.98 2.26 20.42
C GLN A 579 36.47 2.34 20.10
N LEU A 580 36.88 1.96 18.89
CA LEU A 580 38.29 2.03 18.47
C LEU A 580 38.83 3.47 18.44
N ALA A 581 38.01 4.45 18.06
CA ALA A 581 38.38 5.86 18.13
C ALA A 581 38.57 6.33 19.58
N SER A 582 37.68 5.91 20.49
CA SER A 582 37.80 6.21 21.92
C SER A 582 39.06 5.59 22.53
N ASP A 583 39.34 4.33 22.19
CA ASP A 583 40.56 3.62 22.61
C ASP A 583 41.83 4.33 22.11
N VAL A 584 41.85 4.81 20.87
CA VAL A 584 42.98 5.58 20.33
C VAL A 584 43.14 6.91 21.07
N ALA A 585 42.02 7.58 21.39
CA ALA A 585 42.04 8.86 22.09
C ALA A 585 42.62 8.75 23.51
N LEU A 586 42.50 7.59 24.17
CA LEU A 586 43.11 7.34 25.48
C LEU A 586 44.64 7.30 25.44
N HIS A 587 45.24 6.95 24.30
CA HIS A 587 46.69 6.73 24.19
C HIS A 587 47.39 7.80 23.32
N LYS A 588 46.64 8.71 22.70
CA LYS A 588 47.16 9.74 21.80
C LYS A 588 46.69 11.12 22.26
N HIS A 589 47.63 12.03 22.49
CA HIS A 589 47.33 13.41 22.91
C HIS A 589 46.65 14.28 21.82
N ALA A 590 46.58 13.80 20.58
CA ALA A 590 45.91 14.45 19.47
C ALA A 590 44.66 13.64 19.04
N PRO A 591 43.64 14.28 18.44
CA PRO A 591 42.43 13.60 17.99
C PRO A 591 42.74 12.38 17.09
N PRO A 592 42.04 11.25 17.26
CA PRO A 592 42.21 10.06 16.44
C PRO A 592 41.98 10.36 14.95
N THR A 593 42.97 10.08 14.11
CA THR A 593 42.81 10.11 12.66
C THR A 593 42.21 8.79 12.17
N ALA A 594 41.62 8.79 10.97
CA ALA A 594 41.09 7.57 10.36
C ALA A 594 42.15 6.44 10.28
N ASN A 595 43.42 6.78 10.02
CA ASN A 595 44.51 5.81 9.97
C ASN A 595 44.85 5.23 11.34
N ASP A 596 44.73 6.01 12.41
CA ASP A 596 44.95 5.49 13.77
C ASP A 596 43.89 4.45 14.13
N VAL A 597 42.63 4.72 13.76
CA VAL A 597 41.50 3.80 13.99
C VAL A 597 41.63 2.52 13.15
N ILE A 598 42.13 2.61 11.90
CA ILE A 598 42.44 1.42 11.08
C ILE A 598 43.51 0.56 11.77
N LYS A 599 44.62 1.17 12.21
CA LYS A 599 45.70 0.46 12.91
C LYS A 599 45.20 -0.22 14.19
N ALA A 600 44.37 0.48 14.97
CA ALA A 600 43.75 -0.09 16.16
C ALA A 600 42.80 -1.25 15.83
N GLY A 601 42.01 -1.14 14.75
CA GLY A 601 41.11 -2.20 14.29
C GLY A 601 41.82 -3.48 13.85
N VAL A 602 42.96 -3.33 13.16
CA VAL A 602 43.82 -4.45 12.78
C VAL A 602 44.43 -5.12 14.02
N HIS A 603 44.96 -4.32 14.96
CA HIS A 603 45.68 -4.86 16.12
C HIS A 603 44.76 -5.44 17.20
N LYS A 604 43.64 -4.79 17.54
CA LYS A 604 42.77 -5.19 18.66
C LYS A 604 41.65 -6.16 18.27
N LYS A 605 41.15 -6.06 17.04
CA LYS A 605 39.93 -6.77 16.63
C LYS A 605 40.11 -7.64 15.39
N LYS A 606 41.31 -7.66 14.79
CA LYS A 606 41.59 -8.35 13.51
C LYS A 606 40.58 -7.98 12.41
N THR A 607 40.07 -6.75 12.45
CA THR A 607 39.06 -6.26 11.50
C THR A 607 39.70 -5.36 10.44
N LEU A 608 39.44 -5.66 9.17
CA LEU A 608 39.83 -4.80 8.05
C LEU A 608 38.79 -3.69 7.87
N LEU A 609 39.11 -2.50 8.35
CA LEU A 609 38.28 -1.31 8.19
C LEU A 609 38.80 -0.45 7.05
N SER A 610 37.91 0.01 6.16
CA SER A 610 38.30 0.95 5.11
C SER A 610 38.50 2.36 5.69
N TYR A 611 39.40 3.14 5.08
CA TYR A 611 39.65 4.53 5.45
C TYR A 611 38.35 5.36 5.53
N LYS A 612 37.45 5.19 4.54
CA LYS A 612 36.18 5.92 4.45
C LYS A 612 35.21 5.57 5.58
N GLN A 613 35.26 4.34 6.11
CA GLN A 613 34.48 3.94 7.29
C GLN A 613 35.05 4.61 8.54
N CYS A 614 36.36 4.52 8.76
CA CYS A 614 37.01 5.12 9.92
C CYS A 614 36.83 6.64 9.95
N TYR A 615 37.04 7.34 8.82
CA TYR A 615 36.87 8.79 8.72
C TYR A 615 35.47 9.28 9.11
N ARG A 616 34.43 8.54 8.71
CA ARG A 616 33.03 8.88 9.02
C ARG A 616 32.63 8.57 10.46
N GLY A 617 33.31 7.63 11.11
CA GLY A 617 33.04 7.27 12.51
C GLY A 617 33.93 8.00 13.52
N SER A 618 35.09 8.50 13.09
CA SER A 618 36.03 9.26 13.94
C SER A 618 35.81 10.77 13.92
N THR A 619 34.91 11.27 13.07
CA THR A 619 34.53 12.70 13.04
C THR A 619 33.54 12.97 14.17
N PRO A 620 33.79 13.99 15.04
CA PRO A 620 32.85 14.33 16.11
C PRO A 620 31.46 14.59 15.51
N GLU A 621 30.42 13.95 16.06
CA GLU A 621 29.04 14.29 15.70
C GLU A 621 28.84 15.77 16.04
N LYS A 622 28.63 16.61 15.02
CA LYS A 622 28.28 18.01 15.23
C LYS A 622 27.03 18.03 16.12
N ASN A 623 27.15 18.66 17.29
CA ASN A 623 26.10 18.72 18.30
C ASN A 623 24.77 19.14 17.64
N PRO A 624 23.67 18.37 17.76
CA PRO A 624 22.41 18.75 17.15
C PRO A 624 21.93 20.05 17.81
N ARG A 625 21.82 21.12 17.01
CA ARG A 625 21.16 22.37 17.38
C ARG A 625 19.70 22.31 16.98
#